data_AF-A0A817U2R1-F1
#
_entry.id   AF-A0A817U2R1-F1
#
_cell.length_a   1.000
_cell.length_b   1.000
_cell.length_c   1.000
_cell.angle_alpha   90.00
_cell.angle_beta   90.00
_cell.angle_gamma   90.00
#
_symmetry.space_group_name_H-M   'P 1'
#
loop_
_entity.id
_entity.type
_entity.pdbx_description
1 polymer ?
#
loop_
_entity_poly.entity_id
_entity_poly.type
_entity_poly.pdbx_seq_one_letter_code
_entity_poly.pdbx_strand_id
1 'polypeptide(L)'
;MRFSSLSQILILIVIVTNVFDQNISIVQAGNCFFHRIDNLCHDLSEANTDEQLCTGTFYSDDNIQELDGYVYADNCRDVNVLLKECDFDCGLGQECQWINGKEMCVCSEASCISSNIEQQPVCGSNNMTFNTECAMAAWKCSNQQSALYKKYDGECQKDCRNVRCPHDAVCLLVKNTGEPICYPKTHCKPALSPEPVCGTNGITYPNICVMRLSPNRQGQTPELAHKGPCENSCRPDLCKPDERCVYSKELRPVCIRCQYSSGFFLHSGECSTKIRVCGDNGNSYKSYCSLLMAQCQKNLYIDIVGYDKCSTVKHKKVSKSKSKYLNRISTFKTN
;
A
#
# COMPACT_ATOMS: atom_id res chain seq x y z
N MET A 1 -43.24 60.55 49.99
CA MET A 1 -44.35 60.18 49.09
C MET A 1 -44.49 58.67 49.15
N ARG A 2 -45.57 58.18 49.78
CA ARG A 2 -45.84 56.75 49.95
C ARG A 2 -46.43 56.23 48.63
N PHE A 3 -45.66 55.45 47.87
CA PHE A 3 -46.23 54.71 46.75
C PHE A 3 -47.15 53.62 47.32
N SER A 4 -48.41 53.62 46.90
CA SER A 4 -49.44 52.68 47.33
C SER A 4 -49.09 51.24 46.93
N SER A 5 -49.28 50.30 47.85
CA SER A 5 -49.00 48.86 47.72
C SER A 5 -49.57 48.22 46.44
N LEU A 6 -50.67 48.77 45.90
CA LEU A 6 -51.28 48.34 44.63
C LEU A 6 -50.34 48.49 43.42
N SER A 7 -49.47 49.51 43.40
CA SER A 7 -48.59 49.76 42.26
C SER A 7 -47.40 48.80 42.21
N GLN A 8 -46.91 48.34 43.38
CA GLN A 8 -45.87 47.31 43.47
C GLN A 8 -46.43 45.91 43.16
N ILE A 9 -47.68 45.65 43.55
CA ILE A 9 -48.38 44.40 43.22
C ILE A 9 -48.67 44.30 41.73
N LEU A 10 -49.11 45.40 41.07
CA LEU A 10 -49.31 45.39 39.61
C LEU A 10 -48.00 45.16 38.84
N ILE A 11 -46.88 45.74 39.29
CA ILE A 11 -45.58 45.55 38.63
C ILE A 11 -45.10 44.11 38.80
N LEU A 12 -45.29 43.50 39.97
CA LEU A 12 -45.00 42.07 40.20
C LEU A 12 -45.89 41.16 39.35
N ILE A 13 -47.19 41.46 39.22
CA ILE A 13 -48.11 40.69 38.36
C ILE A 13 -47.71 40.82 36.89
N VAL A 14 -47.36 42.02 36.40
CA VAL A 14 -46.92 42.25 35.01
C VAL A 14 -45.58 41.58 34.73
N ILE A 15 -44.66 41.52 35.69
CA ILE A 15 -43.40 40.78 35.56
C ILE A 15 -43.65 39.27 35.58
N VAL A 16 -44.53 38.76 36.44
CA VAL A 16 -44.88 37.32 36.47
C VAL A 16 -45.60 36.92 35.18
N THR A 17 -46.53 37.71 34.65
CA THR A 17 -47.19 37.40 33.37
C THR A 17 -46.25 37.56 32.17
N ASN A 18 -45.29 38.51 32.18
CA ASN A 18 -44.28 38.62 31.12
C ASN A 18 -43.16 37.57 31.19
N VAL A 19 -42.90 36.98 32.36
CA VAL A 19 -41.96 35.85 32.51
C VAL A 19 -42.61 34.54 32.06
N PHE A 20 -43.95 34.44 32.09
CA PHE A 20 -44.70 33.30 31.57
C PHE A 20 -45.00 33.34 30.05
N ASP A 21 -44.63 34.41 29.36
CA ASP A 21 -44.79 34.57 27.88
C ASP A 21 -43.45 34.45 27.12
N GLN A 22 -42.45 33.84 27.74
CA GLN A 22 -41.41 33.17 26.96
C GLN A 22 -42.00 31.82 26.55
N ASN A 23 -42.18 31.62 25.25
CA ASN A 23 -42.48 30.31 24.66
C ASN A 23 -41.40 29.30 25.10
N ILE A 24 -41.58 28.72 26.28
CA ILE A 24 -40.94 27.47 26.65
C ILE A 24 -41.73 26.44 25.84
N SER A 25 -41.24 26.16 24.63
CA SER A 25 -41.53 24.88 24.00
C SER A 25 -41.04 23.83 24.99
N ILE A 26 -41.96 23.28 25.78
CA ILE A 26 -41.70 22.04 26.51
C ILE A 26 -41.44 21.03 25.39
N VAL A 27 -40.18 20.74 25.12
CA VAL A 27 -39.81 19.67 24.20
C VAL A 27 -40.33 18.41 24.88
N GLN A 28 -41.45 17.86 24.41
CA GLN A 28 -41.92 16.55 24.86
C GLN A 28 -40.89 15.55 24.36
N ALA A 29 -40.00 15.12 25.25
CA ALA A 29 -39.14 13.98 25.00
C ALA A 29 -40.02 12.73 24.98
N GLY A 30 -40.01 12.04 23.84
CA GLY A 30 -40.73 10.80 23.60
C GLY A 30 -39.78 9.60 23.62
N ASN A 31 -40.20 8.52 22.99
CA ASN A 31 -39.51 7.23 23.01
C ASN A 31 -39.42 6.64 21.61
N CYS A 32 -38.30 5.98 21.33
CA CYS A 32 -37.97 5.35 20.06
C CYS A 32 -38.19 3.85 20.11
N PHE A 33 -38.64 3.30 18.98
CA PHE A 33 -39.02 1.91 18.85
C PHE A 33 -38.53 1.33 17.53
N PHE A 34 -38.24 0.04 17.51
CA PHE A 34 -37.80 -0.66 16.29
C PHE A 34 -38.95 -1.23 15.47
N HIS A 35 -40.09 -1.54 16.10
CA HIS A 35 -41.20 -2.21 15.45
C HIS A 35 -42.53 -1.48 15.68
N ARG A 36 -43.42 -1.55 14.68
CA ARG A 36 -44.81 -1.08 14.77
C ARG A 36 -45.76 -2.19 14.37
N ILE A 37 -46.77 -2.45 15.21
CA ILE A 37 -47.91 -3.30 14.89
C ILE A 37 -49.16 -2.42 15.01
N ASP A 38 -49.84 -2.19 13.89
CA ASP A 38 -50.93 -1.22 13.79
C ASP A 38 -50.54 0.18 14.32
N ASN A 39 -51.12 0.63 15.43
CA ASN A 39 -50.84 1.93 16.06
C ASN A 39 -49.91 1.81 17.29
N LEU A 40 -49.36 0.63 17.56
CA LEU A 40 -48.53 0.33 18.73
C LEU A 40 -47.06 0.23 18.35
N CYS A 41 -46.23 0.90 19.13
CA CYS A 41 -44.78 0.90 19.06
C CYS A 41 -44.24 -0.18 19.99
N HIS A 42 -43.35 -1.05 19.50
CA HIS A 42 -42.77 -2.18 20.21
C HIS A 42 -41.24 -2.18 20.09
N ASP A 43 -40.58 -2.88 21.02
CA ASP A 43 -39.12 -2.99 21.10
C ASP A 43 -38.45 -1.62 21.23
N LEU A 44 -38.51 -1.10 22.46
CA LEU A 44 -37.93 0.17 22.87
C LEU A 44 -36.43 0.21 22.53
N SER A 45 -36.06 1.12 21.64
CA SER A 45 -34.68 1.41 21.26
C SER A 45 -34.04 2.40 22.23
N GLU A 46 -34.76 3.47 22.55
CA GLU A 46 -34.26 4.60 23.33
C GLU A 46 -35.44 5.30 23.99
N ALA A 47 -35.28 5.72 25.24
CA ALA A 47 -36.32 6.41 25.99
C ALA A 47 -35.91 7.86 26.29
N ASN A 48 -36.91 8.74 26.39
CA ASN A 48 -36.72 10.15 26.73
C ASN A 48 -35.74 10.85 25.77
N THR A 49 -36.00 10.73 24.47
CA THR A 49 -35.22 11.36 23.40
C THR A 49 -36.13 12.19 22.50
N ASP A 50 -35.54 13.08 21.71
CA ASP A 50 -36.28 13.86 20.71
C ASP A 50 -36.50 13.02 19.44
N GLU A 51 -37.62 13.23 18.73
CA GLU A 51 -37.93 12.52 17.48
C GLU A 51 -36.80 12.64 16.44
N GLN A 52 -36.12 13.79 16.38
CA GLN A 52 -35.02 14.04 15.45
C GLN A 52 -33.75 13.27 15.81
N LEU A 53 -33.55 12.99 17.10
CA LEU A 53 -32.42 12.22 17.61
C LEU A 53 -32.76 10.73 17.70
N CYS A 54 -33.96 10.34 17.26
CA CYS A 54 -34.47 9.01 17.47
C CYS A 54 -33.64 7.96 16.71
N THR A 55 -32.99 7.06 17.44
CA THR A 55 -32.20 5.95 16.86
C THR A 55 -33.07 4.86 16.25
N GLY A 56 -34.32 4.73 16.71
CA GLY A 56 -35.34 3.80 16.17
C GLY A 56 -35.94 4.21 14.82
N THR A 57 -36.82 3.37 14.31
CA THR A 57 -37.59 3.59 13.06
C THR A 57 -38.96 4.21 13.34
N PHE A 58 -39.48 4.01 14.55
CA PHE A 58 -40.77 4.53 14.99
C PHE A 58 -40.59 5.32 16.29
N TYR A 59 -41.52 6.24 16.54
CA TYR A 59 -41.47 7.13 17.69
C TYR A 59 -42.87 7.37 18.26
N SER A 60 -42.94 7.58 19.57
CA SER A 60 -44.17 7.94 20.28
C SER A 60 -43.85 8.87 21.46
N ASP A 61 -44.68 9.90 21.63
CA ASP A 61 -44.63 10.81 22.78
C ASP A 61 -45.45 10.28 23.97
N ASP A 62 -46.17 9.17 23.77
CA ASP A 62 -46.98 8.57 24.81
C ASP A 62 -46.12 7.80 25.82
N ASN A 63 -46.68 7.65 27.03
CA ASN A 63 -46.01 6.92 28.08
C ASN A 63 -45.83 5.45 27.71
N ILE A 64 -44.67 4.92 28.06
CA ILE A 64 -44.36 3.50 27.94
C ILE A 64 -45.30 2.68 28.86
N GLN A 65 -45.89 1.65 28.29
CA GLN A 65 -46.74 0.68 28.97
C GLN A 65 -46.08 -0.70 28.96
N GLU A 66 -46.37 -1.52 29.98
CA GLU A 66 -45.89 -2.90 30.08
C GLU A 66 -47.07 -3.84 30.27
N LEU A 67 -47.17 -4.87 29.42
CA LEU A 67 -48.14 -5.95 29.55
C LEU A 67 -47.45 -7.28 29.30
N ASP A 68 -47.53 -8.20 30.27
CA ASP A 68 -46.92 -9.53 30.21
C ASP A 68 -45.42 -9.52 29.84
N GLY A 69 -44.68 -8.50 30.30
CA GLY A 69 -43.26 -8.31 30.04
C GLY A 69 -42.93 -7.70 28.67
N TYR A 70 -43.94 -7.32 27.87
CA TYR A 70 -43.76 -6.59 26.62
C TYR A 70 -43.93 -5.09 26.85
N VAL A 71 -42.95 -4.33 26.38
CA VAL A 71 -42.92 -2.88 26.46
C VAL A 71 -43.50 -2.29 25.17
N TYR A 72 -44.47 -1.39 25.29
CA TYR A 72 -45.10 -0.74 24.14
C TYR A 72 -45.53 0.70 24.42
N ALA A 73 -45.83 1.46 23.36
CA ALA A 73 -46.47 2.78 23.45
C ALA A 73 -47.53 2.95 22.36
N ASP A 74 -48.58 3.72 22.66
CA ASP A 74 -49.66 4.07 21.74
C ASP A 74 -49.22 5.15 20.73
N ASN A 75 -50.06 5.41 19.72
CA ASN A 75 -49.88 6.49 18.72
C ASN A 75 -48.53 6.45 17.99
N CYS A 76 -48.11 5.24 17.62
CA CYS A 76 -46.85 4.98 16.97
C CYS A 76 -46.78 5.56 15.56
N ARG A 77 -45.81 6.45 15.32
CA ARG A 77 -45.59 7.09 14.01
C ARG A 77 -44.20 6.77 13.47
N ASP A 78 -44.09 6.81 12.15
CA ASP A 78 -42.81 6.70 11.45
C ASP A 78 -41.97 7.94 11.78
N VAL A 79 -40.73 7.74 12.24
CA VAL A 79 -39.78 8.84 12.43
C VAL A 79 -39.58 9.52 11.09
N ASN A 80 -39.69 10.85 11.04
CA ASN A 80 -39.43 11.59 9.81
C ASN A 80 -37.94 11.49 9.40
N VAL A 81 -37.65 10.52 8.54
CA VAL A 81 -36.30 10.15 8.05
C VAL A 81 -35.58 11.30 7.31
N LEU A 82 -36.29 12.38 6.94
CA LEU A 82 -35.75 13.47 6.13
C LEU A 82 -34.66 14.32 6.82
N LEU A 83 -34.41 14.12 8.12
CA LEU A 83 -33.39 14.86 8.89
C LEU A 83 -32.28 13.98 9.49
N LYS A 84 -32.30 12.66 9.26
CA LYS A 84 -31.27 11.77 9.81
C LYS A 84 -30.04 11.76 8.90
N GLU A 85 -29.18 12.75 9.06
CA GLU A 85 -27.88 12.80 8.38
C GLU A 85 -27.06 11.57 8.80
N CYS A 86 -26.47 10.88 7.82
CA CYS A 86 -25.62 9.72 8.06
C CYS A 86 -24.24 10.23 8.50
N ASP A 87 -23.95 10.19 9.81
CA ASP A 87 -22.73 10.80 10.40
C ASP A 87 -21.60 9.77 10.64
N PHE A 88 -21.70 8.57 10.05
CA PHE A 88 -20.68 7.55 10.23
C PHE A 88 -19.42 7.84 9.39
N ASP A 89 -18.26 8.01 10.04
CA ASP A 89 -16.97 8.15 9.35
C ASP A 89 -16.53 6.80 8.73
N CYS A 90 -16.85 6.65 7.45
CA CYS A 90 -16.56 5.45 6.67
C CYS A 90 -15.14 5.37 6.13
N GLY A 91 -14.33 6.42 6.29
CA GLY A 91 -13.00 6.51 5.68
C GLY A 91 -12.99 6.76 4.17
N LEU A 92 -11.79 6.81 3.60
CA LEU A 92 -11.57 7.23 2.21
C LEU A 92 -12.23 6.31 1.17
N GLY A 93 -12.92 6.93 0.20
CA GLY A 93 -13.56 6.23 -0.91
C GLY A 93 -14.85 5.49 -0.53
N GLN A 94 -15.38 5.78 0.66
CA GLN A 94 -16.64 5.23 1.15
C GLN A 94 -17.58 6.37 1.57
N GLU A 95 -18.87 6.07 1.55
CA GLU A 95 -19.93 7.00 1.93
C GLU A 95 -20.92 6.28 2.84
N CYS A 96 -21.39 7.00 3.85
CA CYS A 96 -22.41 6.50 4.77
C CYS A 96 -23.76 6.52 4.06
N GLN A 97 -24.44 5.36 4.05
CA GLN A 97 -25.80 5.25 3.53
C GLN A 97 -26.69 4.44 4.47
N TRP A 98 -27.95 4.83 4.56
CA TRP A 98 -28.98 4.05 5.25
C TRP A 98 -29.47 2.92 4.36
N ILE A 99 -29.20 1.68 4.75
CA ILE A 99 -29.66 0.47 4.06
C ILE A 99 -30.45 -0.38 5.06
N ASN A 100 -31.75 -0.59 4.78
CA ASN A 100 -32.66 -1.37 5.64
C ASN A 100 -32.71 -0.88 7.09
N GLY A 101 -32.75 0.44 7.31
CA GLY A 101 -32.82 1.02 8.66
C GLY A 101 -31.51 0.95 9.45
N LYS A 102 -30.37 0.65 8.79
CA LYS A 102 -29.04 0.65 9.40
C LYS A 102 -28.07 1.51 8.60
N GLU A 103 -27.25 2.30 9.29
CA GLU A 103 -26.12 3.01 8.70
C GLU A 103 -25.04 2.02 8.27
N MET A 104 -24.67 2.09 7.00
CA MET A 104 -23.70 1.20 6.38
C MET A 104 -22.73 1.99 5.51
N CYS A 105 -21.45 1.66 5.60
CA CYS A 105 -20.44 2.21 4.72
C CYS A 105 -20.44 1.47 3.38
N VAL A 106 -20.71 2.20 2.31
CA VAL A 106 -20.66 1.66 0.95
C VAL A 106 -19.51 2.31 0.17
N CYS A 107 -18.92 1.55 -0.74
CA CYS A 107 -17.86 2.06 -1.61
C CYS A 107 -18.44 3.12 -2.57
N SER A 108 -17.93 4.35 -2.55
CA SER A 108 -18.46 5.47 -3.34
C SER A 108 -17.33 6.33 -3.88
N GLU A 109 -17.10 6.28 -5.20
CA GLU A 109 -16.14 7.17 -5.87
C GLU A 109 -16.65 8.62 -5.94
N ALA A 110 -17.97 8.83 -5.86
CA ALA A 110 -18.56 10.18 -5.83
C ALA A 110 -18.12 10.99 -4.61
N SER A 111 -17.90 10.31 -3.47
CA SER A 111 -17.32 10.92 -2.25
C SER A 111 -15.93 11.53 -2.47
N CYS A 112 -15.22 11.10 -3.51
CA CYS A 112 -13.89 11.58 -3.85
C CYS A 112 -13.88 12.91 -4.62
N ILE A 113 -15.05 13.41 -5.06
CA ILE A 113 -15.19 14.63 -5.85
C ILE A 113 -15.49 15.84 -4.96
N SER A 114 -16.17 15.64 -3.82
CA SER A 114 -16.60 16.70 -2.90
C SER A 114 -15.50 17.16 -1.93
N SER A 115 -14.39 16.44 -1.88
CA SER A 115 -13.35 16.63 -0.90
C SER A 115 -12.17 17.38 -1.51
N ASN A 116 -11.67 18.43 -0.84
CA ASN A 116 -10.43 19.15 -1.16
C ASN A 116 -9.17 18.25 -1.01
N ILE A 117 -9.30 16.96 -1.30
CA ILE A 117 -8.26 15.93 -1.20
C ILE A 117 -7.40 16.02 -2.45
N GLU A 118 -6.08 15.88 -2.27
CA GLU A 118 -5.09 15.99 -3.32
C GLU A 118 -5.50 15.20 -4.56
N GLN A 119 -5.81 15.91 -5.65
CA GLN A 119 -6.19 15.31 -6.94
C GLN A 119 -4.98 14.77 -7.71
N GLN A 120 -3.96 14.29 -6.99
CA GLN A 120 -2.77 13.75 -7.62
C GLN A 120 -2.96 12.27 -7.90
N PRO A 121 -2.56 11.80 -9.10
CA PRO A 121 -2.64 10.39 -9.41
C PRO A 121 -1.75 9.58 -8.47
N VAL A 122 -2.07 8.30 -8.29
CA VAL A 122 -1.28 7.38 -7.48
C VAL A 122 -1.07 6.06 -8.23
N CYS A 123 0.07 5.42 -7.99
CA CYS A 123 0.35 4.09 -8.52
C CYS A 123 0.00 3.02 -7.49
N GLY A 124 -0.92 2.14 -7.82
CA GLY A 124 -1.33 1.01 -6.99
C GLY A 124 -0.34 -0.17 -7.06
N SER A 125 -0.35 -1.03 -6.03
CA SER A 125 0.47 -2.24 -5.97
C SER A 125 0.20 -3.23 -7.11
N ASN A 126 -0.97 -3.15 -7.74
CA ASN A 126 -1.37 -3.87 -8.95
C ASN A 126 -0.87 -3.24 -10.27
N ASN A 127 0.00 -2.23 -10.21
CA ASN A 127 0.52 -1.48 -11.37
C ASN A 127 -0.57 -0.73 -12.17
N MET A 128 -1.70 -0.40 -11.53
CA MET A 128 -2.71 0.49 -12.09
C MET A 128 -2.56 1.90 -11.56
N THR A 129 -2.71 2.89 -12.43
CA THR A 129 -2.79 4.30 -12.07
C THR A 129 -4.23 4.62 -11.67
N PHE A 130 -4.39 5.27 -10.53
CA PHE A 130 -5.67 5.82 -10.07
C PHE A 130 -5.57 7.34 -10.08
N ASN A 131 -6.67 8.02 -10.44
CA ASN A 131 -6.68 9.48 -10.57
C ASN A 131 -6.43 10.18 -9.22
N THR A 132 -6.83 9.55 -8.11
CA THR A 132 -6.60 10.02 -6.74
C THR A 132 -6.42 8.83 -5.79
N GLU A 133 -5.86 9.08 -4.61
CA GLU A 133 -5.80 8.08 -3.54
C GLU A 133 -7.21 7.66 -3.07
N CYS A 134 -8.16 8.58 -3.05
CA CYS A 134 -9.55 8.28 -2.72
C CYS A 134 -10.19 7.35 -3.76
N ALA A 135 -9.99 7.60 -5.06
CA ALA A 135 -10.50 6.72 -6.13
C ALA A 135 -9.87 5.31 -6.04
N MET A 136 -8.59 5.22 -5.66
CA MET A 136 -7.95 3.93 -5.39
C MET A 136 -8.62 3.20 -4.21
N ALA A 137 -8.95 3.92 -3.13
CA ALA A 137 -9.62 3.35 -1.96
C ALA A 137 -11.05 2.89 -2.28
N ALA A 138 -11.81 3.68 -3.04
CA ALA A 138 -13.14 3.29 -3.52
C ALA A 138 -13.07 2.02 -4.40
N TRP A 139 -12.13 1.97 -5.35
CA TRP A 139 -11.93 0.79 -6.20
C TRP A 139 -11.50 -0.44 -5.40
N LYS A 140 -10.59 -0.25 -4.43
CA LYS A 140 -10.16 -1.31 -3.49
C LYS A 140 -11.35 -1.93 -2.78
N CYS A 141 -12.24 -1.10 -2.26
CA CYS A 141 -13.47 -1.48 -1.57
C CYS A 141 -14.40 -2.25 -2.52
N SER A 142 -14.75 -1.66 -3.66
CA SER A 142 -15.72 -2.25 -4.61
C SER A 142 -15.28 -3.59 -5.20
N ASN A 143 -13.97 -3.79 -5.38
CA ASN A 143 -13.40 -5.01 -5.95
C ASN A 143 -12.88 -6.00 -4.90
N GLN A 144 -13.09 -5.71 -3.60
CA GLN A 144 -12.64 -6.54 -2.48
C GLN A 144 -11.12 -6.82 -2.51
N GLN A 145 -10.33 -5.87 -3.02
CA GLN A 145 -8.88 -6.02 -3.20
C GLN A 145 -8.11 -5.60 -1.95
N SER A 146 -8.35 -6.28 -0.82
CA SER A 146 -7.78 -5.90 0.50
C SER A 146 -6.25 -5.72 0.50
N ALA A 147 -5.53 -6.44 -0.35
CA ALA A 147 -4.07 -6.34 -0.53
C ALA A 147 -3.58 -5.16 -1.39
N LEU A 148 -4.48 -4.40 -2.04
CA LEU A 148 -4.10 -3.22 -2.80
C LEU A 148 -3.61 -2.12 -1.84
N TYR A 149 -2.44 -1.56 -2.14
CA TYR A 149 -1.85 -0.44 -1.42
C TYR A 149 -1.17 0.53 -2.39
N LYS A 150 -0.98 1.78 -1.95
CA LYS A 150 -0.31 2.82 -2.74
C LYS A 150 1.20 2.55 -2.75
N LYS A 151 1.78 2.36 -3.94
CA LYS A 151 3.24 2.21 -4.10
C LYS A 151 3.97 3.55 -3.99
N TYR A 152 3.46 4.56 -4.69
CA TYR A 152 4.00 5.92 -4.72
C TYR A 152 2.99 6.89 -5.32
N ASP A 153 3.22 8.18 -5.11
CA ASP A 153 2.45 9.26 -5.71
C ASP A 153 2.87 9.47 -7.18
N GLY A 154 1.91 9.81 -8.04
CA GLY A 154 2.05 9.90 -9.49
C GLY A 154 1.52 8.68 -10.23
N GLU A 155 1.49 8.77 -11.56
CA GLU A 155 1.14 7.63 -12.42
C GLU A 155 2.18 6.51 -12.35
N CYS A 156 1.76 5.27 -12.57
CA CYS A 156 2.68 4.14 -12.63
C CYS A 156 3.73 4.31 -13.76
N GLN A 157 5.00 4.28 -13.37
CA GLN A 157 6.15 4.45 -14.26
C GLN A 157 6.79 3.11 -14.64
N LYS A 158 7.58 3.12 -15.73
CA LYS A 158 8.39 1.97 -16.18
C LYS A 158 9.82 2.00 -15.68
N ASP A 159 10.25 3.11 -15.05
CA ASP A 159 11.56 3.26 -14.44
C ASP A 159 11.53 4.28 -13.29
N CYS A 160 12.65 4.45 -12.59
CA CYS A 160 12.75 5.31 -11.41
C CYS A 160 12.96 6.81 -11.70
N ARG A 161 13.01 7.27 -12.96
CA ARG A 161 13.35 8.67 -13.28
C ARG A 161 12.34 9.68 -12.73
N ASN A 162 11.05 9.32 -12.76
CA ASN A 162 9.95 10.19 -12.36
C ASN A 162 9.17 9.66 -11.15
N VAL A 163 9.72 8.68 -10.43
CA VAL A 163 9.06 8.09 -9.26
C VAL A 163 9.48 8.87 -8.01
N ARG A 164 8.49 9.40 -7.29
CA ARG A 164 8.69 10.03 -5.98
C ARG A 164 8.21 9.08 -4.89
N CYS A 165 9.18 8.49 -4.19
CA CYS A 165 8.86 7.56 -3.12
C CYS A 165 8.48 8.29 -1.82
N PRO A 166 7.51 7.77 -1.05
CA PRO A 166 7.10 8.36 0.22
C PRO A 166 8.23 8.27 1.27
N HIS A 167 8.25 9.21 2.21
CA HIS A 167 9.16 9.23 3.37
C HIS A 167 10.64 9.05 3.01
N ASP A 168 11.11 9.74 1.96
CA ASP A 168 12.48 9.67 1.44
C ASP A 168 12.95 8.26 1.06
N ALA A 169 12.04 7.30 0.85
CA ALA A 169 12.41 5.96 0.39
C ALA A 169 13.17 5.99 -0.96
N VAL A 170 13.97 4.96 -1.22
CA VAL A 170 14.74 4.87 -2.46
C VAL A 170 13.94 4.10 -3.50
N CYS A 171 13.81 4.66 -4.71
CA CYS A 171 13.26 3.92 -5.84
C CYS A 171 14.29 2.92 -6.38
N LEU A 172 13.90 1.65 -6.47
CA LEU A 172 14.70 0.56 -7.03
C LEU A 172 13.90 -0.11 -8.16
N LEU A 173 14.58 -0.60 -9.19
CA LEU A 173 13.94 -1.45 -10.19
C LEU A 173 14.01 -2.91 -9.76
N VAL A 174 12.86 -3.59 -9.75
CA VAL A 174 12.80 -5.04 -9.62
C VAL A 174 13.53 -5.63 -10.80
N LYS A 175 14.62 -6.38 -10.52
CA LYS A 175 15.30 -7.17 -11.54
C LYS A 175 14.22 -7.99 -12.23
N ASN A 176 14.22 -8.04 -13.56
CA ASN A 176 13.39 -8.90 -14.41
C ASN A 176 12.13 -8.27 -14.98
N THR A 177 11.38 -7.56 -14.13
CA THR A 177 10.16 -6.87 -14.58
C THR A 177 10.46 -5.42 -14.99
N GLY A 178 11.54 -4.83 -14.47
CA GLY A 178 11.82 -3.41 -14.63
C GLY A 178 10.83 -2.54 -13.84
N GLU A 179 10.06 -3.14 -12.94
CA GLU A 179 9.03 -2.45 -12.17
C GLU A 179 9.67 -1.58 -11.07
N PRO A 180 9.30 -0.29 -10.95
CA PRO A 180 9.76 0.56 -9.87
C PRO A 180 9.12 0.19 -8.53
N ILE A 181 9.94 0.01 -7.50
CA ILE A 181 9.52 -0.20 -6.11
C ILE A 181 10.18 0.82 -5.19
N CYS A 182 9.44 1.31 -4.20
CA CYS A 182 9.95 2.22 -3.18
C CYS A 182 10.37 1.42 -1.95
N TYR A 183 11.66 1.49 -1.60
CA TYR A 183 12.23 0.77 -0.47
C TYR A 183 12.59 1.73 0.67
N PRO A 184 12.05 1.55 1.90
CA PRO A 184 12.30 2.47 3.00
C PRO A 184 13.79 2.54 3.37
N LYS A 185 14.32 3.75 3.50
CA LYS A 185 15.70 3.98 4.00
C LYS A 185 15.86 3.52 5.46
N THR A 186 14.80 3.57 6.26
CA THR A 186 14.79 3.34 7.71
C THR A 186 15.10 1.89 8.14
N HIS A 187 14.90 0.91 7.26
CA HIS A 187 15.33 -0.48 7.49
C HIS A 187 16.81 -0.73 7.20
N CYS A 188 17.50 0.29 6.72
CA CYS A 188 18.94 0.31 6.61
C CYS A 188 19.50 1.06 7.80
N LYS A 189 20.20 0.37 8.69
CA LYS A 189 21.02 0.98 9.74
C LYS A 189 22.48 0.78 9.38
N PRO A 190 23.09 1.63 8.52
CA PRO A 190 24.45 1.43 8.02
C PRO A 190 25.50 1.26 9.13
N ALA A 191 25.25 1.87 10.29
CA ALA A 191 26.13 1.80 11.46
C ALA A 191 26.17 0.42 12.14
N LEU A 192 25.19 -0.47 11.91
CA LEU A 192 25.10 -1.77 12.60
C LEU A 192 25.81 -2.91 11.87
N SER A 193 26.23 -2.73 10.62
CA SER A 193 26.99 -3.73 9.87
C SER A 193 28.04 -3.04 9.00
N PRO A 194 29.24 -2.73 9.53
CA PRO A 194 30.31 -2.09 8.77
C PRO A 194 31.06 -3.08 7.86
N GLU A 195 30.43 -4.18 7.44
CA GLU A 195 31.04 -5.20 6.59
C GLU A 195 31.02 -4.76 5.13
N PRO A 196 32.16 -4.32 4.55
CA PRO A 196 32.19 -3.83 3.18
C PRO A 196 31.80 -4.92 2.18
N VAL A 197 31.24 -4.49 1.05
CA VAL A 197 30.91 -5.38 -0.06
C VAL A 197 31.29 -4.76 -1.40
N CYS A 198 31.58 -5.61 -2.38
CA CYS A 198 31.78 -5.18 -3.75
C CYS A 198 30.49 -5.38 -4.56
N GLY A 199 30.02 -4.34 -5.22
CA GLY A 199 28.93 -4.45 -6.21
C GLY A 199 29.44 -4.93 -7.56
N THR A 200 28.58 -5.54 -8.38
CA THR A 200 28.92 -5.93 -9.77
C THR A 200 29.29 -4.74 -10.67
N ASN A 201 28.92 -3.52 -10.25
CA ASN A 201 29.35 -2.27 -10.85
C ASN A 201 30.80 -1.86 -10.52
N GLY A 202 31.51 -2.62 -9.69
CA GLY A 202 32.90 -2.37 -9.28
C GLY A 202 33.08 -1.29 -8.22
N ILE A 203 32.00 -0.91 -7.52
CA ILE A 203 32.06 0.05 -6.42
C ILE A 203 32.09 -0.72 -5.10
N THR A 204 33.00 -0.31 -4.20
CA THR A 204 33.01 -0.79 -2.81
C THR A 204 31.97 -0.01 -2.03
N TYR A 205 31.07 -0.73 -1.38
CA TYR A 205 30.07 -0.15 -0.49
C TYR A 205 30.44 -0.45 0.96
N PRO A 206 30.17 0.49 1.89
CA PRO A 206 30.40 0.27 3.31
C PRO A 206 29.71 -0.98 3.85
N ASN A 207 28.55 -1.34 3.27
CA ASN A 207 27.89 -2.61 3.49
C ASN A 207 26.84 -2.94 2.43
N ILE A 208 26.30 -4.15 2.51
CA ILE A 208 25.26 -4.67 1.61
C ILE A 208 24.01 -3.80 1.55
N CYS A 209 23.71 -3.12 2.64
CA CYS A 209 22.52 -2.29 2.73
C CYS A 209 22.71 -0.99 1.94
N VAL A 210 23.84 -0.29 2.12
CA VAL A 210 24.20 0.88 1.33
C VAL A 210 24.27 0.52 -0.17
N MET A 211 24.83 -0.65 -0.51
CA MET A 211 24.85 -1.14 -1.89
C MET A 211 23.44 -1.26 -2.49
N ARG A 212 22.51 -1.88 -1.76
CA ARG A 212 21.12 -2.07 -2.22
C ARG A 212 20.35 -0.76 -2.36
N LEU A 213 20.73 0.27 -1.61
CA LEU A 213 20.16 1.62 -1.68
C LEU A 213 20.88 2.54 -2.68
N SER A 214 21.83 2.04 -3.46
CA SER A 214 22.63 2.84 -4.41
C SER A 214 22.33 2.49 -5.86
N PRO A 215 21.12 2.75 -6.37
CA PRO A 215 20.81 2.51 -7.78
C PRO A 215 21.66 3.44 -8.66
N ASN A 216 21.99 2.96 -9.87
CA ASN A 216 22.66 3.79 -10.86
C ASN A 216 21.70 4.87 -11.43
N ARG A 217 22.19 5.72 -12.34
CA ARG A 217 21.36 6.76 -13.01
C ARG A 217 20.14 6.22 -13.76
N GLN A 218 20.07 4.91 -14.00
CA GLN A 218 18.98 4.23 -14.69
C GLN A 218 18.04 3.51 -13.69
N GLY A 219 18.22 3.68 -12.38
CA GLY A 219 17.41 3.04 -11.34
C GLY A 219 17.80 1.59 -11.04
N GLN A 220 18.87 1.07 -11.64
CA GLN A 220 19.28 -0.32 -11.44
C GLN A 220 20.19 -0.44 -10.22
N THR A 221 19.81 -1.30 -9.28
CA THR A 221 20.62 -1.63 -8.12
C THR A 221 21.72 -2.62 -8.49
N PRO A 222 22.98 -2.39 -8.08
CA PRO A 222 24.05 -3.36 -8.30
C PRO A 222 23.78 -4.67 -7.54
N GLU A 223 24.12 -5.80 -8.17
CA GLU A 223 24.15 -7.09 -7.48
C GLU A 223 25.43 -7.21 -6.63
N LEU A 224 25.41 -8.12 -5.65
CA LEU A 224 26.59 -8.44 -4.87
C LEU A 224 27.60 -9.19 -5.75
N ALA A 225 28.77 -8.62 -5.98
CA ALA A 225 29.87 -9.32 -6.63
C ALA A 225 30.56 -10.27 -5.66
N HIS A 226 30.98 -9.77 -4.50
CA HIS A 226 31.58 -10.55 -3.43
C HIS A 226 31.55 -9.76 -2.10
N LYS A 227 31.79 -10.47 -0.99
CA LYS A 227 32.01 -9.82 0.31
C LYS A 227 33.39 -9.15 0.35
N GLY A 228 33.53 -8.12 1.17
CA GLY A 228 34.74 -7.31 1.26
C GLY A 228 34.80 -6.18 0.22
N PRO A 229 35.84 -5.32 0.29
CA PRO A 229 36.10 -4.29 -0.72
C PRO A 229 36.33 -4.89 -2.11
N CYS A 230 36.07 -4.14 -3.18
CA CYS A 230 36.31 -4.60 -4.54
C CYS A 230 37.78 -4.91 -4.80
N GLU A 231 38.02 -6.05 -5.43
CA GLU A 231 39.35 -6.55 -5.80
C GLU A 231 39.53 -6.55 -7.32
N ASN A 232 40.79 -6.58 -7.77
CA ASN A 232 41.13 -6.58 -9.19
C ASN A 232 41.35 -7.99 -9.78
N SER A 233 41.39 -9.02 -8.94
CA SER A 233 41.69 -10.40 -9.35
C SER A 233 41.00 -11.42 -8.45
N CYS A 234 40.65 -12.57 -9.02
CA CYS A 234 40.25 -13.74 -8.26
C CYS A 234 41.44 -14.27 -7.44
N ARG A 235 41.28 -14.35 -6.12
CA ARG A 235 42.19 -15.02 -5.18
C ARG A 235 41.47 -16.18 -4.47
N PRO A 236 42.20 -17.20 -3.96
CA PRO A 236 41.58 -18.40 -3.38
C PRO A 236 40.57 -18.14 -2.26
N ASP A 237 40.77 -17.08 -1.48
CA ASP A 237 39.99 -16.66 -0.30
C ASP A 237 38.93 -15.58 -0.60
N LEU A 238 38.80 -15.14 -1.86
CA LEU A 238 37.86 -14.08 -2.21
C LEU A 238 36.40 -14.52 -2.07
N CYS A 239 36.13 -15.76 -2.45
CA CYS A 239 34.80 -16.36 -2.42
C CYS A 239 34.71 -17.37 -1.30
N LYS A 240 33.48 -17.66 -0.87
CA LYS A 240 33.26 -18.74 0.10
C LYS A 240 33.65 -20.10 -0.51
N PRO A 241 33.90 -21.13 0.33
CA PRO A 241 34.24 -22.47 -0.16
C PRO A 241 33.19 -23.09 -1.11
N ASP A 242 31.92 -22.70 -1.00
CA ASP A 242 30.81 -23.15 -1.88
C ASP A 242 30.65 -22.32 -3.16
N GLU A 243 31.49 -21.30 -3.34
CA GLU A 243 31.42 -20.34 -4.43
C GLU A 243 32.67 -20.44 -5.32
N ARG A 244 32.49 -20.12 -6.60
CA ARG A 244 33.57 -19.98 -7.57
C ARG A 244 33.74 -18.51 -7.91
N CYS A 245 34.98 -18.05 -7.96
CA CYS A 245 35.32 -16.75 -8.51
C CYS A 245 35.35 -16.82 -10.05
N VAL A 246 34.59 -15.94 -10.69
CA VAL A 246 34.57 -15.76 -12.15
C VAL A 246 34.76 -14.29 -12.49
N TYR A 247 35.00 -13.98 -13.77
CA TYR A 247 35.18 -12.60 -14.21
C TYR A 247 33.96 -12.07 -14.97
N SER A 248 33.59 -10.81 -14.72
CA SER A 248 32.64 -10.07 -15.55
C SER A 248 33.25 -9.67 -16.90
N LYS A 249 32.45 -9.08 -17.79
CA LYS A 249 32.93 -8.50 -19.04
C LYS A 249 33.92 -7.35 -18.83
N GLU A 250 33.81 -6.61 -17.71
CA GLU A 250 34.76 -5.58 -17.27
C GLU A 250 35.97 -6.16 -16.51
N LEU A 251 36.16 -7.48 -16.50
CA LEU A 251 37.24 -8.20 -15.79
C LEU A 251 37.21 -8.00 -14.27
N ARG A 252 36.02 -7.84 -13.69
CA ARG A 252 35.85 -7.76 -12.24
C ARG A 252 35.57 -9.13 -11.65
N PRO A 253 36.18 -9.49 -10.51
CA PRO A 253 35.85 -10.71 -9.77
C PRO A 253 34.39 -10.71 -9.33
N VAL A 254 33.69 -11.83 -9.54
CA VAL A 254 32.34 -12.08 -9.06
C VAL A 254 32.26 -13.51 -8.52
N CYS A 255 31.76 -13.67 -7.30
CA CYS A 255 31.52 -14.96 -6.67
C CYS A 255 30.16 -15.50 -7.09
N ILE A 256 30.16 -16.68 -7.71
CA ILE A 256 28.95 -17.39 -8.13
C ILE A 256 28.86 -18.74 -7.44
N ARG A 257 27.65 -19.21 -7.16
CA ARG A 257 27.45 -20.59 -6.73
C ARG A 257 27.34 -21.51 -7.93
N CYS A 258 28.19 -22.54 -7.95
CA CYS A 258 28.16 -23.58 -8.99
C CYS A 258 27.41 -24.83 -8.56
N GLN A 259 27.18 -25.01 -7.26
CA GLN A 259 26.38 -26.09 -6.72
C GLN A 259 25.08 -25.51 -6.18
N TYR A 260 23.96 -25.89 -6.80
CA TYR A 260 22.65 -25.75 -6.18
C TYR A 260 22.49 -26.94 -5.24
N SER A 261 22.83 -26.76 -3.96
CA SER A 261 22.61 -27.77 -2.94
C SER A 261 21.14 -28.18 -2.95
N SER A 262 20.91 -29.43 -3.36
CA SER A 262 19.75 -30.28 -3.10
C SER A 262 18.68 -29.67 -2.18
N GLY A 263 17.62 -29.08 -2.73
CA GLY A 263 16.53 -28.62 -1.87
C GLY A 263 15.37 -27.83 -2.47
N PHE A 264 15.40 -27.35 -3.72
CA PHE A 264 14.22 -26.63 -4.24
C PHE A 264 13.87 -26.83 -5.73
N PHE A 265 14.77 -27.27 -6.61
CA PHE A 265 14.43 -27.52 -8.05
C PHE A 265 15.35 -28.53 -8.78
N LEU A 266 15.92 -29.51 -8.08
CA LEU A 266 16.77 -30.55 -8.69
C LEU A 266 16.21 -31.92 -8.38
N HIS A 267 15.24 -32.36 -9.19
CA HIS A 267 15.16 -33.78 -9.49
C HIS A 267 16.12 -34.04 -10.66
N SER A 268 17.09 -34.93 -10.45
CA SER A 268 17.79 -35.64 -11.55
C SER A 268 18.82 -34.87 -12.40
N GLY A 269 19.37 -33.75 -11.95
CA GLY A 269 20.39 -33.02 -12.75
C GLY A 269 19.82 -32.20 -13.92
N GLU A 270 18.51 -32.08 -14.03
CA GLU A 270 17.84 -31.26 -15.04
C GLU A 270 17.30 -29.97 -14.43
N CYS A 271 17.60 -28.84 -15.06
CA CYS A 271 17.01 -27.55 -14.69
C CYS A 271 15.49 -27.56 -14.98
N SER A 272 14.65 -27.79 -13.98
CA SER A 272 13.19 -27.96 -14.18
C SER A 272 12.44 -26.67 -14.55
N THR A 273 13.04 -25.49 -14.34
CA THR A 273 12.41 -24.20 -14.62
C THR A 273 12.45 -23.86 -16.12
N LYS A 274 11.34 -23.37 -16.69
CA LYS A 274 11.22 -23.05 -18.13
C LYS A 274 11.33 -21.55 -18.47
N ILE A 275 11.56 -20.69 -17.48
CA ILE A 275 11.65 -19.24 -17.69
C ILE A 275 12.98 -18.92 -18.39
N ARG A 276 12.91 -18.66 -19.69
CA ARG A 276 14.06 -18.27 -20.51
C ARG A 276 14.62 -16.92 -20.06
N VAL A 277 15.94 -16.77 -20.14
CA VAL A 277 16.64 -15.53 -19.80
C VAL A 277 17.63 -15.17 -20.90
N CYS A 278 17.77 -13.88 -21.18
CA CYS A 278 18.77 -13.32 -22.08
C CYS A 278 19.99 -12.83 -21.28
N GLY A 279 21.16 -13.37 -21.60
CA GLY A 279 22.43 -12.91 -21.05
C GLY A 279 22.97 -11.68 -21.77
N ASP A 280 23.76 -10.87 -21.06
CA ASP A 280 24.50 -9.72 -21.61
C ASP A 280 25.51 -10.12 -22.71
N ASN A 281 25.90 -11.40 -22.74
CA ASN A 281 26.68 -12.01 -23.80
C ASN A 281 25.90 -12.29 -25.11
N GLY A 282 24.61 -11.92 -25.15
CA GLY A 282 23.72 -12.07 -26.31
C GLY A 282 23.14 -13.49 -26.49
N ASN A 283 23.42 -14.42 -25.57
CA ASN A 283 22.87 -15.77 -25.63
C ASN A 283 21.57 -15.88 -24.85
N SER A 284 20.62 -16.64 -25.40
CA SER A 284 19.38 -17.00 -24.70
C SER A 284 19.57 -18.34 -24.00
N TYR A 285 19.19 -18.40 -22.73
CA TYR A 285 19.30 -19.57 -21.88
C TYR A 285 17.92 -20.16 -21.64
N LYS A 286 17.83 -21.50 -21.61
CA LYS A 286 16.56 -22.22 -21.42
C LYS A 286 15.92 -21.89 -20.06
N SER A 287 16.77 -21.56 -19.08
CA SER A 287 16.40 -21.20 -17.72
C SER A 287 17.50 -20.42 -17.03
N TYR A 288 17.18 -19.75 -15.92
CA TYR A 288 18.19 -19.16 -15.02
C TYR A 288 19.23 -20.20 -14.57
N CYS A 289 18.80 -21.43 -14.25
CA CYS A 289 19.70 -22.53 -13.91
C CYS A 289 20.68 -22.85 -15.05
N SER A 290 20.21 -22.91 -16.30
CA SER A 290 21.11 -23.15 -17.44
C SER A 290 22.08 -21.98 -17.71
N LEU A 291 21.71 -20.75 -17.34
CA LEU A 291 22.62 -19.60 -17.36
C LEU A 291 23.71 -19.77 -16.30
N LEU A 292 23.35 -20.08 -15.06
CA LEU A 292 24.29 -20.29 -13.98
C LEU A 292 25.29 -21.43 -14.28
N MET A 293 24.80 -22.54 -14.84
CA MET A 293 25.65 -23.64 -15.31
C MET A 293 26.66 -23.16 -16.36
N ALA A 294 26.22 -22.34 -17.31
CA ALA A 294 27.11 -21.78 -18.31
C ALA A 294 28.15 -20.82 -17.71
N GLN A 295 27.79 -20.02 -16.70
CA GLN A 295 28.76 -19.18 -15.98
C GLN A 295 29.86 -20.02 -15.34
N CYS A 296 29.47 -21.12 -14.67
CA CYS A 296 30.39 -22.04 -14.03
C CYS A 296 31.30 -22.75 -15.03
N GLN A 297 30.76 -23.25 -16.14
CA GLN A 297 31.55 -23.93 -17.16
C GLN A 297 32.53 -22.99 -17.89
N LYS A 298 32.14 -21.73 -18.09
CA LYS A 298 32.92 -20.75 -18.85
C LYS A 298 33.82 -19.86 -17.99
N ASN A 299 33.72 -19.96 -16.66
CA ASN A 299 34.35 -19.04 -15.70
C ASN A 299 34.05 -17.57 -16.02
N LEU A 300 32.79 -17.30 -16.37
CA LEU A 300 32.35 -15.99 -16.82
C LEU A 300 31.06 -15.58 -16.10
N TYR A 301 31.04 -14.40 -15.50
CA TYR A 301 29.80 -13.82 -15.04
C TYR A 301 29.00 -13.29 -16.23
N ILE A 302 27.73 -13.65 -16.30
CA ILE A 302 26.79 -13.31 -17.37
C ILE A 302 25.61 -12.61 -16.69
N ASP A 303 25.50 -11.30 -16.91
CA ASP A 303 24.38 -10.55 -16.36
C ASP A 303 23.10 -10.84 -17.16
N ILE A 304 21.94 -10.73 -16.51
CA ILE A 304 20.65 -10.90 -17.18
C ILE A 304 20.20 -9.54 -17.68
N VAL A 305 20.08 -9.42 -19.00
CA VAL A 305 19.63 -8.18 -19.66
C VAL A 305 18.18 -8.25 -20.12
N GLY A 306 17.53 -9.40 -19.98
CA GLY A 306 16.11 -9.55 -20.28
C GLY A 306 15.57 -10.95 -20.04
N TYR A 307 14.26 -11.07 -20.14
CA TYR A 307 13.51 -12.31 -20.03
C TYR A 307 13.10 -12.79 -21.42
N ASP A 308 12.94 -14.11 -21.57
CA ASP A 308 12.74 -14.78 -22.84
C ASP A 308 14.00 -14.78 -23.75
N LYS A 309 13.84 -14.55 -25.06
CA LYS A 309 14.92 -14.60 -26.05
C LYS A 309 15.59 -13.25 -26.22
N CYS A 310 16.91 -13.22 -26.43
CA CYS A 310 17.62 -11.98 -26.72
C CYS A 310 17.13 -11.24 -27.97
N SER A 311 16.46 -11.94 -28.91
CA SER A 311 15.83 -11.32 -30.07
C SER A 311 14.73 -10.31 -29.72
N THR A 312 14.12 -10.42 -28.53
CA THR A 312 13.07 -9.49 -28.05
C THR A 312 13.64 -8.28 -27.32
N VAL A 313 14.95 -8.27 -27.02
CA VAL A 313 15.63 -7.21 -26.28
C VAL A 313 16.36 -6.28 -27.26
N LYS A 314 16.01 -4.99 -27.27
CA LYS A 314 16.75 -3.97 -28.05
C LYS A 314 18.12 -3.70 -27.40
N HIS A 315 19.15 -4.43 -27.80
CA HIS A 315 20.51 -4.18 -27.32
C HIS A 315 21.02 -2.81 -27.79
N LYS A 316 21.55 -1.99 -26.86
CA LYS A 316 22.55 -0.97 -27.24
C LYS A 316 23.75 -1.71 -27.80
N LYS A 317 24.14 -1.44 -29.06
CA LYS A 317 25.28 -2.06 -29.74
C LYS A 317 26.53 -2.02 -28.83
N VAL A 318 26.93 -3.16 -28.27
CA VAL A 318 28.19 -3.28 -27.52
C VAL A 318 29.33 -3.30 -28.55
N SER A 319 30.19 -2.29 -28.50
CA SER A 319 31.29 -2.09 -29.44
C SER A 319 32.33 -3.21 -29.34
N LYS A 320 32.70 -3.78 -30.50
CA LYS A 320 34.01 -4.33 -30.94
C LYS A 320 35.08 -4.79 -29.89
N SER A 321 34.72 -5.29 -28.71
CA SER A 321 35.67 -5.74 -27.66
C SER A 321 35.83 -7.27 -27.58
N LYS A 322 35.03 -8.03 -28.34
CA LYS A 322 34.99 -9.52 -28.30
C LYS A 322 36.35 -10.19 -28.56
N SER A 323 37.23 -9.56 -29.33
CA SER A 323 38.57 -10.08 -29.68
C SER A 323 39.62 -9.84 -28.58
N LYS A 324 39.56 -8.72 -27.86
CA LYS A 324 40.52 -8.40 -26.77
C LYS A 324 40.21 -9.18 -25.48
N TYR A 325 38.94 -9.56 -25.30
CA TYR A 325 38.41 -10.27 -24.14
C TYR A 325 38.86 -11.73 -24.06
N LEU A 326 38.73 -12.49 -25.15
CA LEU A 326 39.12 -13.90 -25.20
C LEU A 326 40.65 -14.09 -25.08
N ASN A 327 41.44 -13.15 -25.60
CA ASN A 327 42.90 -13.18 -25.54
C ASN A 327 43.49 -12.85 -24.16
N ARG A 328 42.74 -12.17 -23.27
CA ARG A 328 43.15 -11.95 -21.88
C ARG A 328 42.81 -13.11 -20.96
N ILE A 329 41.72 -13.85 -21.23
CA ILE A 329 41.34 -15.01 -20.41
C ILE A 329 42.31 -16.19 -20.63
N SER A 330 42.87 -16.34 -21.84
CA SER A 330 43.88 -17.38 -22.12
C SER A 330 45.21 -17.15 -21.37
N THR A 331 45.56 -15.90 -21.06
CA THR A 331 46.80 -15.55 -20.33
C THR A 331 46.68 -15.76 -18.81
N PHE A 332 45.46 -15.82 -18.26
CA PHE A 332 45.23 -16.14 -16.84
C PHE A 332 45.06 -17.65 -16.56
N LYS A 333 45.01 -18.50 -17.59
CA LYS A 333 44.99 -19.96 -17.42
C LYS A 333 46.38 -20.60 -17.31
N THR A 334 47.46 -19.81 -17.44
CA THR A 334 48.83 -20.31 -17.54
C THR A 334 49.75 -19.96 -16.37
N ASN A 335 49.25 -19.43 -15.25
CA ASN A 335 50.04 -19.18 -14.04
C ASN A 335 49.41 -19.84 -12.82
#